data_AF-A0A8E2KXX1-F1
#
_entry.id   AF-A0A8E2KXX1-F1
#
_cell.length_a   1.000
_cell.length_b   1.000
_cell.length_c   1.000
_cell.angle_alpha   90.00
_cell.angle_beta   90.00
_cell.angle_gamma   90.00
#
_symmetry.space_group_name_H-M   'P 1'
#
loop_
_entity.id
_entity.type
_entity.pdbx_description
1 polymer ?
#
loop_
_entity_poly.entity_id
_entity_poly.type
_entity_poly.pdbx_seq_one_letter_code
_entity_poly.pdbx_strand_id
1 'polypeptide(L)'
;MVKAITEQADWNGPILNDAYNVDVECLPPNFPYTESRWEYDDREIAVPKSFGSMWCKVFEPANEIPVAHAVFAADDTAVRCDSVHVDAVHRRRGIADQLYQLAACLFDATVVPSDRLLDDGELFWEGRSEIVCLPQAGDDQTAVSDDG
;
A
#
# COMPACT_ATOMS: atom_id res chain seq x y z
N MET A 1 5.06 10.15 -12.64
CA MET A 1 3.70 10.46 -13.14
C MET A 1 2.83 9.39 -12.53
N VAL A 2 1.78 9.72 -11.78
CA VAL A 2 1.00 8.70 -11.07
C VAL A 2 0.36 7.74 -12.09
N LYS A 3 0.55 6.44 -11.90
CA LYS A 3 -0.07 5.38 -12.68
C LYS A 3 -1.47 5.11 -12.11
N ALA A 4 -2.50 5.32 -12.93
CA ALA A 4 -3.87 5.00 -12.53
C ALA A 4 -4.10 3.49 -12.48
N ILE A 5 -4.89 3.03 -11.52
CA ILE A 5 -5.48 1.69 -11.54
C ILE A 5 -6.61 1.70 -12.57
N THR A 6 -6.52 0.85 -13.59
CA THR A 6 -7.48 0.79 -14.71
C THR A 6 -8.50 -0.32 -14.59
N GLU A 7 -8.24 -1.32 -13.76
CA GLU A 7 -9.09 -2.47 -13.52
C GLU A 7 -8.97 -2.93 -12.06
N GLN A 8 -9.98 -3.64 -11.58
CA GLN A 8 -9.89 -4.29 -10.27
C GLN A 8 -8.89 -5.44 -10.36
N ALA A 9 -8.00 -5.53 -9.38
CA ALA A 9 -7.02 -6.60 -9.31
C ALA A 9 -6.71 -6.97 -7.86
N ASP A 10 -6.57 -8.26 -7.63
CA ASP A 10 -6.17 -8.83 -6.33
C ASP A 10 -4.74 -9.35 -6.43
N TRP A 11 -3.94 -9.05 -5.42
CA TRP A 11 -2.58 -9.54 -5.29
C TRP A 11 -2.32 -10.00 -3.87
N ASN A 12 -1.82 -11.23 -3.73
CA ASN A 12 -1.40 -11.77 -2.45
C ASN A 12 0.08 -12.15 -2.55
N GLY A 13 0.87 -11.78 -1.54
CA GLY A 13 2.30 -12.10 -1.53
C GLY A 13 2.98 -11.81 -0.20
N PRO A 14 4.24 -12.27 -0.05
CA PRO A 14 4.99 -12.03 1.15
C PRO A 14 5.45 -10.58 1.26
N ILE A 15 5.51 -10.07 2.49
CA ILE A 15 6.23 -8.85 2.86
C ILE A 15 7.19 -9.18 4.02
N LEU A 16 8.24 -8.38 4.16
CA LEU A 16 9.24 -8.53 5.23
C LEU A 16 9.91 -9.92 5.26
N ASN A 17 10.47 -10.37 4.12
CA ASN A 17 11.17 -11.67 4.00
C ASN A 17 10.29 -12.85 4.46
N ASP A 18 9.07 -12.95 3.93
CA ASP A 18 8.10 -14.02 4.22
C ASP A 18 7.60 -14.08 5.67
N ALA A 19 7.88 -13.06 6.49
CA ALA A 19 7.38 -12.98 7.86
C ALA A 19 5.88 -12.66 7.94
N TYR A 20 5.33 -12.05 6.89
CA TYR A 20 3.92 -11.69 6.77
C TYR A 20 3.45 -11.89 5.34
N ASN A 21 2.17 -12.21 5.18
CA ASN A 21 1.50 -12.13 3.88
C ASN A 21 0.68 -10.84 3.84
N VAL A 22 0.55 -10.25 2.66
CA VAL A 22 -0.37 -9.14 2.43
C VAL A 22 -1.33 -9.54 1.32
N ASP A 23 -2.60 -9.25 1.53
CA ASP A 23 -3.61 -9.24 0.50
C ASP A 23 -3.87 -7.79 0.11
N VAL A 24 -3.80 -7.53 -1.19
CA VAL A 24 -3.95 -6.20 -1.78
C VAL A 24 -5.06 -6.23 -2.79
N GLU A 25 -6.04 -5.34 -2.60
CA GLU A 25 -7.09 -5.11 -3.56
C GLU A 25 -6.93 -3.71 -4.18
N CYS A 26 -6.84 -3.68 -5.50
CA CYS A 26 -6.70 -2.46 -6.29
C CYS A 26 -8.04 -2.11 -6.90
N LEU A 27 -8.51 -0.87 -6.69
CA LEU A 27 -9.79 -0.39 -7.19
C LEU A 27 -9.58 0.79 -8.13
N PRO A 28 -10.13 0.76 -9.36
CA PRO A 28 -10.04 1.89 -10.28
C PRO A 28 -10.91 3.06 -9.82
N PRO A 29 -10.67 4.28 -10.35
CA PRO A 29 -11.51 5.43 -10.07
C PRO A 29 -12.99 5.17 -10.36
N ASN A 30 -13.87 5.65 -9.49
CA ASN A 30 -15.33 5.54 -9.63
C ASN A 30 -15.83 4.08 -9.75
N PHE A 31 -15.07 3.10 -9.25
CA PHE A 31 -15.50 1.71 -9.25
C PHE A 31 -16.92 1.59 -8.67
N PRO A 32 -17.86 0.96 -9.40
CA PRO A 32 -19.27 0.98 -9.03
C PRO A 32 -19.50 0.28 -7.70
N TYR A 33 -20.44 0.81 -6.92
CA TYR A 33 -20.86 0.23 -5.64
C TYR A 33 -21.62 -1.07 -5.86
N THR A 34 -20.92 -2.20 -6.05
CA THR A 34 -21.52 -3.53 -6.13
C THR A 34 -21.09 -4.36 -4.91
N GLU A 35 -22.02 -5.11 -4.35
CA GLU A 35 -21.92 -5.69 -3.01
C GLU A 35 -20.69 -6.60 -2.82
N SER A 36 -19.77 -6.15 -1.97
CA SER A 36 -18.93 -6.95 -1.03
C SER A 36 -18.26 -5.99 -0.05
N ARG A 37 -19.07 -5.39 0.84
CA ARG A 37 -18.67 -4.31 1.78
C ARG A 37 -18.29 -4.79 3.18
N TRP A 38 -18.13 -6.09 3.41
CA TRP A 38 -17.94 -6.59 4.77
C TRP A 38 -16.49 -6.50 5.24
N GLU A 39 -15.53 -6.42 4.31
CA GLU A 39 -14.11 -6.27 4.65
C GLU A 39 -13.46 -4.99 4.09
N TYR A 40 -14.08 -4.33 3.10
CA TYR A 40 -13.49 -3.25 2.32
C TYR A 40 -14.40 -2.00 2.29
N ASP A 41 -13.90 -0.86 2.76
CA ASP A 41 -14.59 0.43 2.62
C ASP A 41 -13.59 1.57 2.30
N ASP A 42 -13.42 1.87 1.02
CA ASP A 42 -12.56 2.96 0.56
C ASP A 42 -13.07 4.36 0.98
N ARG A 43 -14.30 4.47 1.52
CA ARG A 43 -14.80 5.70 2.15
C ARG A 43 -14.06 6.03 3.45
N GLU A 44 -13.37 5.06 4.05
CA GLU A 44 -12.55 5.27 5.24
C GLU A 44 -11.41 6.26 4.99
N ILE A 45 -10.93 6.36 3.74
CA ILE A 45 -9.94 7.38 3.37
C ILE A 45 -10.61 8.59 2.73
N ALA A 46 -10.30 9.77 3.28
CA ALA A 46 -10.87 11.04 2.83
C ALA A 46 -10.15 11.67 1.63
N VAL A 47 -9.00 11.12 1.24
CA VAL A 47 -8.16 11.60 0.14
C VAL A 47 -8.86 11.38 -1.22
N PRO A 48 -8.68 12.29 -2.19
CA PRO A 48 -9.14 12.07 -3.57
C PRO A 48 -8.57 10.79 -4.18
N LYS A 49 -9.43 10.05 -4.91
CA LYS A 49 -9.12 8.75 -5.53
C LYS A 49 -9.19 8.83 -7.06
N SER A 50 -8.82 9.97 -7.65
CA SER A 50 -8.97 10.19 -9.10
C SER A 50 -8.12 9.22 -9.95
N PHE A 51 -7.13 8.56 -9.34
CA PHE A 51 -6.26 7.55 -9.96
C PHE A 51 -6.45 6.15 -9.34
N GLY A 52 -7.42 6.00 -8.43
CA GLY A 52 -7.81 4.74 -7.81
C GLY A 52 -7.46 4.68 -6.32
N SER A 53 -7.68 3.52 -5.74
CA SER A 53 -7.33 3.21 -4.35
C SER A 53 -6.79 1.81 -4.22
N MET A 54 -6.01 1.60 -3.17
CA MET A 54 -5.43 0.31 -2.81
C MET A 54 -5.79 0.01 -1.36
N TRP A 55 -6.41 -1.14 -1.11
CA TRP A 55 -6.63 -1.66 0.23
C TRP A 55 -5.62 -2.75 0.53
N CYS A 56 -5.13 -2.80 1.75
CA CYS A 56 -4.18 -3.81 2.19
C CYS A 56 -4.63 -4.42 3.51
N LYS A 57 -4.48 -5.74 3.63
CA LYS A 57 -4.58 -6.46 4.90
C LYS A 57 -3.40 -7.40 5.03
N VAL A 58 -2.77 -7.37 6.18
CA VAL A 58 -1.56 -8.12 6.47
C VAL A 58 -1.90 -9.24 7.43
N PHE A 59 -1.37 -10.41 7.18
CA PHE A 59 -1.63 -11.63 7.92
C PHE A 59 -0.34 -12.25 8.43
N GLU A 60 -0.41 -12.87 9.61
CA GLU A 60 0.60 -13.83 10.03
C GLU A 60 0.53 -15.10 9.15
N PRO A 61 1.65 -15.56 8.55
CA PRO A 61 1.61 -16.71 7.63
C PRO A 61 1.24 -18.03 8.33
N ALA A 62 1.47 -18.12 9.64
CA ALA A 62 1.29 -19.37 10.39
C ALA A 62 -0.17 -19.70 10.68
N ASN A 63 -1.05 -18.69 10.75
CA ASN A 63 -2.42 -18.84 11.24
C ASN A 63 -3.44 -17.97 10.49
N GLU A 64 -3.02 -17.21 9.48
CA GLU A 64 -3.86 -16.30 8.68
C GLU A 64 -4.64 -15.29 9.55
N ILE A 65 -4.10 -14.93 10.71
CA ILE A 65 -4.69 -13.89 11.57
C ILE A 65 -4.33 -12.52 10.98
N PRO A 66 -5.32 -11.63 10.74
CA PRO A 66 -5.03 -10.28 10.30
C PRO A 66 -4.40 -9.48 11.43
N VAL A 67 -3.28 -8.81 11.13
CA VAL A 67 -2.45 -8.06 12.10
C VAL A 67 -2.24 -6.60 11.72
N ALA A 68 -2.55 -6.22 10.49
CA ALA A 68 -2.55 -4.83 10.04
C ALA A 68 -3.50 -4.61 8.88
N HIS A 69 -3.93 -3.37 8.69
CA HIS A 69 -4.65 -2.96 7.49
C HIS A 69 -4.37 -1.48 7.17
N ALA A 70 -4.57 -1.12 5.90
CA ALA A 70 -4.42 0.24 5.43
C ALA A 70 -5.24 0.47 4.16
N VAL A 71 -5.63 1.72 3.94
CA VAL A 71 -6.24 2.16 2.68
C VAL A 71 -5.41 3.31 2.13
N PHE A 72 -5.03 3.20 0.87
CA PHE A 72 -4.31 4.23 0.12
C PHE A 72 -5.19 4.74 -1.00
N ALA A 73 -5.08 6.03 -1.28
CA ALA A 73 -5.75 6.69 -2.40
C ALA A 73 -4.74 7.47 -3.20
N ALA A 74 -4.91 7.47 -4.51
CA ALA A 74 -4.07 8.21 -5.43
C ALA A 74 -4.87 9.27 -6.19
N ASP A 75 -4.26 10.45 -6.29
CA ASP A 75 -4.66 11.48 -7.25
C ASP A 75 -3.62 11.64 -8.36
N ASP A 76 -3.71 12.72 -9.13
CA ASP A 76 -2.77 13.01 -10.23
C ASP A 76 -1.37 13.43 -9.75
N THR A 77 -1.21 13.72 -8.45
CA THR A 77 0.03 14.23 -7.86
C THR A 77 0.75 13.23 -6.96
N ALA A 78 0.02 12.51 -6.12
CA ALA A 78 0.60 11.67 -5.08
C ALA A 78 -0.36 10.58 -4.60
N VAL A 79 0.22 9.64 -3.86
CA VAL A 79 -0.51 8.65 -3.07
C VAL A 79 -0.56 9.13 -1.62
N ARG A 80 -1.66 8.89 -0.92
CA ARG A 80 -1.80 9.23 0.51
C ARG A 80 -2.57 8.15 1.25
N CYS A 81 -2.39 8.13 2.56
CA CYS A 81 -3.05 7.25 3.52
C CYS A 81 -3.32 8.05 4.79
N ASP A 82 -4.51 7.92 5.38
CA ASP A 82 -4.86 8.60 6.64
C ASP A 82 -4.20 7.89 7.84
N SER A 83 -4.12 6.55 7.82
CA SER A 83 -3.36 5.78 8.81
C SER A 83 -3.11 4.35 8.33
N VAL A 84 -2.00 3.76 8.80
CA VAL A 84 -1.79 2.31 8.74
C VAL A 84 -2.00 1.75 10.14
N HIS A 85 -3.03 0.94 10.32
CA HIS A 85 -3.26 0.29 11.60
C HIS A 85 -2.44 -0.99 11.70
N VAL A 86 -1.66 -1.12 12.77
CA VAL A 86 -0.88 -2.33 13.08
C VAL A 86 -1.15 -2.73 14.51
N ASP A 87 -1.49 -4.01 14.72
CA ASP A 87 -1.69 -4.60 16.03
C ASP A 87 -0.48 -4.37 16.93
N ALA A 88 -0.72 -4.06 18.20
CA ALA A 88 0.32 -3.60 19.12
C ALA A 88 1.52 -4.55 19.23
N VAL A 89 1.29 -5.87 19.16
CA VAL A 89 2.35 -6.90 19.24
C VAL A 89 3.17 -7.04 17.94
N HIS A 90 2.68 -6.45 16.85
CA HIS A 90 3.28 -6.41 15.51
C HIS A 90 3.88 -5.06 15.15
N ARG A 91 3.66 -4.02 15.96
CA ARG A 91 4.26 -2.70 15.78
C ARG A 91 5.80 -2.76 15.80
N ARG A 92 6.44 -1.78 15.15
CA ARG A 92 7.91 -1.64 15.05
C ARG A 92 8.63 -2.80 14.34
N ARG A 93 7.92 -3.54 13.48
CA ARG A 93 8.49 -4.60 12.63
C ARG A 93 8.64 -4.19 11.16
N GLY A 94 8.41 -2.91 10.83
CA GLY A 94 8.51 -2.40 9.46
C GLY A 94 7.29 -2.64 8.57
N ILE A 95 6.17 -3.16 9.11
CA ILE A 95 4.95 -3.43 8.33
C ILE A 95 4.44 -2.16 7.66
N ALA A 96 4.29 -1.07 8.41
CA ALA A 96 3.82 0.19 7.85
C ALA A 96 4.75 0.70 6.75
N ASP A 97 6.07 0.71 6.99
CA ASP A 97 7.04 1.16 5.98
C ASP A 97 6.92 0.35 4.68
N GLN A 98 6.71 -0.98 4.76
CA GLN A 98 6.52 -1.83 3.58
C GLN A 98 5.19 -1.57 2.86
N LEU A 99 4.10 -1.33 3.58
CA LEU A 99 2.81 -0.99 2.95
C LEU A 99 2.88 0.35 2.22
N TYR A 100 3.56 1.35 2.79
CA TYR A 100 3.82 2.62 2.12
C TYR A 100 4.71 2.43 0.87
N GLN A 101 5.77 1.61 0.96
CA GLN A 101 6.63 1.28 -0.19
C GLN A 101 5.86 0.58 -1.31
N LEU A 102 5.02 -0.39 -0.95
CA LEU A 102 4.18 -1.12 -1.89
C LEU A 102 3.23 -0.17 -2.62
N ALA A 103 2.57 0.74 -1.90
CA ALA A 103 1.72 1.77 -2.49
C ALA A 103 2.50 2.65 -3.48
N ALA A 104 3.70 3.10 -3.08
CA ALA A 104 4.55 3.94 -3.93
C ALA A 104 4.90 3.23 -5.25
N CYS A 105 5.24 1.95 -5.18
CA CYS A 105 5.59 1.15 -6.35
C CYS A 105 4.39 0.82 -7.25
N LEU A 106 3.24 0.47 -6.65
CA LEU A 106 2.04 0.13 -7.40
C LEU A 106 1.56 1.30 -8.27
N PHE A 107 1.51 2.49 -7.69
CA PHE A 107 1.05 3.72 -8.35
C PHE A 107 2.17 4.47 -9.08
N ASP A 108 3.41 3.98 -9.10
CA ASP A 108 4.59 4.67 -9.67
C ASP A 108 4.67 6.15 -9.24
N ALA A 109 4.48 6.38 -7.94
CA ALA A 109 4.26 7.69 -7.37
C ALA A 109 4.83 7.81 -5.95
N THR A 110 5.12 9.04 -5.54
CA THR A 110 5.50 9.33 -4.16
C THR A 110 4.29 9.21 -3.24
N VAL A 111 4.47 8.58 -2.08
CA VAL A 111 3.50 8.62 -0.99
C VAL A 111 3.88 9.76 -0.05
N VAL A 112 2.89 10.59 0.29
CA VAL A 112 3.06 11.77 1.16
C VAL A 112 2.05 11.69 2.32
N PRO A 113 2.31 12.39 3.44
CA PRO A 113 1.33 12.44 4.54
C PRO A 113 -0.01 13.02 4.04
N SER A 114 -1.11 12.44 4.54
CA SER A 114 -2.45 12.99 4.33
C SER A 114 -2.63 14.29 5.13
N ASP A 115 -3.47 15.19 4.67
CA ASP A 115 -3.92 16.35 5.47
C ASP A 115 -4.85 15.94 6.62
N ARG A 116 -5.20 14.65 6.71
CA ARG A 116 -6.15 14.06 7.67
C ARG A 116 -5.56 12.84 8.38
N LEU A 117 -4.28 12.89 8.70
CA LEU A 117 -3.64 11.82 9.47
C LEU A 117 -4.40 11.55 10.78
N LEU A 118 -4.55 10.27 11.11
CA LEU A 118 -4.95 9.84 12.45
C LEU A 118 -3.72 9.67 13.33
N ASP A 119 -3.90 9.54 14.65
CA ASP A 119 -2.80 9.47 15.64
C ASP A 119 -1.66 8.51 15.26
N ASP A 120 -1.96 7.28 14.85
CA ASP A 120 -0.95 6.29 14.43
C ASP A 120 -0.21 6.75 13.15
N GLY A 121 -0.88 7.48 12.27
CA GLY A 121 -0.31 8.10 11.07
C GLY A 121 0.59 9.29 11.39
N GLU A 122 0.18 10.18 12.29
CA GLU A 122 1.01 11.31 12.74
C GLU A 122 2.35 10.82 13.34
N LEU A 123 2.29 9.81 14.20
CA LEU A 123 3.47 9.19 14.79
C LEU A 123 4.37 8.53 13.73
N PHE A 124 3.77 7.87 12.73
CA PHE A 124 4.55 7.28 11.64
C PHE A 124 5.27 8.34 10.80
N TRP A 125 4.61 9.47 10.51
CA TRP A 125 5.14 10.53 9.64
C TRP A 125 6.03 11.54 10.38
N GLU A 126 6.21 11.42 11.70
CA GLU A 126 7.09 12.31 12.47
C GLU A 126 8.53 12.30 11.89
N GLY A 127 8.98 13.47 11.41
CA GLY A 127 10.30 13.62 10.79
C GLY A 127 10.42 13.06 9.36
N ARG A 128 9.30 12.67 8.73
CA ARG A 128 9.24 12.15 7.36
C ARG A 128 8.37 13.05 6.49
N SER A 129 8.79 13.27 5.24
CA SER A 129 8.03 14.09 4.28
C SER A 129 7.49 13.30 3.10
N GLU A 130 8.16 12.21 2.74
CA GLU A 130 7.80 11.40 1.59
C GLU A 130 8.35 9.97 1.70
N ILE A 131 7.71 9.05 0.99
CA ILE A 131 8.17 7.69 0.73
C ILE A 131 8.08 7.47 -0.78
N VAL A 132 9.21 7.11 -1.40
CA VAL A 132 9.30 6.79 -2.83
C VAL A 132 9.46 5.29 -3.01
N CYS A 133 9.03 4.75 -4.15
CA CYS A 133 9.27 3.36 -4.50
C CYS A 133 10.78 3.10 -4.55
N LEU A 134 11.24 2.16 -3.72
CA LEU A 134 12.61 1.67 -3.78
C LEU A 134 12.65 0.39 -4.62
N PRO A 135 13.61 0.26 -5.57
CA PRO A 135 13.83 -1.02 -6.23
C PRO A 135 14.17 -2.06 -5.16
N GLN A 136 13.47 -3.20 -5.17
CA GLN A 136 13.80 -4.30 -4.28
C GLN A 136 15.25 -4.72 -4.57
N ALA A 137 16.05 -4.87 -3.52
CA ALA A 137 17.43 -5.31 -3.62
C ALA A 137 17.46 -6.77 -4.12
N GLY A 138 17.41 -6.97 -5.43
CA GLY A 138 17.28 -8.30 -6.05
C GLY A 138 17.24 -8.31 -7.57
N ASP A 139 16.83 -7.23 -8.24
CA ASP A 139 16.72 -7.20 -9.71
C ASP A 139 17.98 -6.64 -10.41
N ASP A 140 19.17 -7.13 -10.03
CA ASP A 140 20.36 -7.04 -10.89
C ASP A 140 20.55 -8.38 -11.62
N GLN A 141 19.57 -8.73 -12.48
CA GLN A 141 19.83 -9.66 -13.57
C GLN A 141 20.39 -8.86 -14.73
N THR A 142 21.71 -8.69 -14.69
CA THR A 142 22.52 -8.20 -15.80
C THR A 142 22.18 -9.03 -17.04
N ALA A 143 21.46 -8.43 -17.98
CA ALA A 143 21.37 -8.92 -19.34
C ALA A 143 22.79 -8.90 -19.93
N VAL A 144 23.49 -10.02 -19.84
CA VAL A 144 24.69 -10.24 -20.64
C VAL A 144 24.19 -10.64 -22.02
N SER A 145 24.24 -9.65 -22.92
CA SER A 145 24.01 -9.83 -24.34
C SER A 145 24.88 -10.96 -24.89
N ASP A 146 24.21 -11.84 -25.62
CA ASP A 146 24.75 -12.82 -26.54
C ASP A 146 25.46 -12.08 -27.68
N ASP A 147 26.79 -12.14 -27.73
CA ASP A 147 27.59 -11.66 -28.86
C ASP A 147 28.11 -12.89 -29.64
N GLY A 148 27.47 -13.13 -30.79
CA GLY A 148 28.09 -13.40 -32.10
C GLY A 148 29.03 -14.60 -32.28
#